data_AF-A0A1G4K3B3-F1
#
_entry.id   AF-A0A1G4K3B3-F1
#
_cell.length_a   1.000
_cell.length_b   1.000
_cell.length_c   1.000
_cell.angle_alpha   90.00
_cell.angle_beta   90.00
_cell.angle_gamma   90.00
#
_symmetry.space_group_name_H-M   'P 1'
#
loop_
_entity.id
_entity.type
_entity.pdbx_description
1 polymer ?
#
loop_
_entity_poly.entity_id
_entity_poly.type
_entity_poly.pdbx_seq_one_letter_code
_entity_poly.pdbx_strand_id
1 'polypeptide(L)'
;MSTTDQELLLRFLENFTDINVIPVKLTPALPGYYDAIASDPELSAIALTKCDAVLQELAHHSPEIVARCSSLRQVIEASKQPNNLIQEQVDLKSISDMPFLSPQQHMANLIIEEIDLVDYVD
;
A
#
# COMPACT_ATOMS: atom_id res chain seq x y z
N MET A 1 4.43 -23.89 1.30
CA MET A 1 4.01 -23.68 2.71
C MET A 1 3.54 -25.00 3.28
N SER A 2 3.77 -25.27 4.57
CA SER A 2 3.11 -26.41 5.22
C SER A 2 1.62 -26.07 5.42
N THR A 3 0.74 -27.08 5.48
CA THR A 3 -0.70 -26.87 5.68
C THR A 3 -1.01 -26.10 6.97
N THR A 4 -0.18 -26.27 7.99
CA THR A 4 -0.28 -25.56 9.27
C THR A 4 0.03 -24.06 9.13
N ASP A 5 0.99 -23.68 8.29
CA ASP A 5 1.33 -22.27 8.06
C ASP A 5 0.20 -21.54 7.32
N GLN A 6 -0.45 -22.21 6.38
CA GLN A 6 -1.57 -21.67 5.61
C GLN A 6 -2.79 -21.41 6.52
N GLU A 7 -3.13 -22.35 7.41
CA GLU A 7 -4.21 -22.17 8.40
C GLU A 7 -3.94 -21.01 9.37
N LEU A 8 -2.68 -20.83 9.80
CA LEU A 8 -2.30 -19.72 10.68
C LEU A 8 -2.47 -18.36 9.98
N LEU A 9 -2.06 -18.26 8.71
CA LEU A 9 -2.24 -17.05 7.91
C LEU A 9 -3.71 -16.77 7.62
N LEU A 10 -4.53 -17.81 7.43
CA LEU A 10 -5.98 -17.65 7.27
C LEU A 10 -6.61 -17.07 8.55
N ARG A 11 -6.28 -17.64 9.72
CA ARG A 11 -6.75 -17.10 11.02
C ARG A 11 -6.27 -15.67 11.26
N PHE A 12 -5.06 -15.35 10.83
CA PHE A 12 -4.56 -13.98 10.84
C PHE A 12 -5.43 -13.06 9.97
N LEU A 13 -5.76 -13.48 8.74
CA LEU A 13 -6.62 -12.71 7.83
C LEU A 13 -8.04 -12.49 8.38
N GLU A 14 -8.62 -13.50 9.04
CA GLU A 14 -9.93 -13.38 9.70
C GLU A 14 -9.93 -12.24 10.72
N ASN A 15 -8.90 -12.15 11.56
CA ASN A 15 -8.76 -11.15 12.61
C ASN A 15 -8.04 -9.86 12.17
N PHE A 16 -7.66 -9.75 10.89
CA PHE A 16 -6.81 -8.66 10.39
C PHE A 16 -7.38 -7.25 10.59
N THR A 17 -8.70 -7.15 10.61
CA THR A 17 -9.46 -5.90 10.76
C THR A 17 -9.79 -5.58 12.22
N ASP A 18 -9.43 -6.44 13.17
CA ASP A 18 -9.60 -6.18 14.59
C ASP A 18 -8.33 -5.58 15.19
N ILE A 19 -8.40 -4.28 15.51
CA ILE A 19 -7.27 -3.53 16.07
C ILE A 19 -6.89 -3.98 17.49
N ASN A 20 -7.80 -4.65 18.22
CA ASN A 20 -7.52 -5.19 19.55
C ASN A 20 -6.72 -6.50 19.47
N VAL A 21 -6.93 -7.27 18.39
CA VAL A 21 -6.20 -8.53 18.16
C VAL A 21 -4.83 -8.26 17.55
N ILE A 22 -4.72 -7.27 16.67
CA ILE A 22 -3.44 -6.85 16.07
C ILE A 22 -3.15 -5.39 16.46
N PRO A 23 -2.54 -5.16 17.63
CA PRO A 23 -2.18 -3.82 18.08
C PRO A 23 -1.27 -3.09 17.09
N VAL A 24 -1.35 -1.77 17.06
CA VAL A 24 -0.48 -0.88 16.25
C VAL A 24 1.01 -1.14 16.49
N LYS A 25 1.38 -1.56 17.71
CA LYS A 25 2.76 -1.90 18.07
C LYS A 25 3.35 -3.06 17.24
N LEU A 26 2.49 -3.92 16.67
CA LEU A 26 2.88 -5.05 15.83
C LEU A 26 2.96 -4.69 14.34
N THR A 27 2.59 -3.47 13.94
CA THR A 27 2.68 -3.00 12.55
C THR A 27 4.06 -3.25 11.90
N PRO A 28 5.21 -3.10 12.58
CA PRO A 28 6.53 -3.40 11.99
C PRO A 28 6.73 -4.87 11.62
N ALA A 29 5.99 -5.80 12.22
CA ALA A 29 6.09 -7.24 11.93
C ALA A 29 5.19 -7.69 10.78
N LEU A 30 4.20 -6.87 10.40
CA LEU A 30 3.21 -7.19 9.37
C LEU A 30 3.77 -7.43 7.96
N PRO A 31 4.83 -6.75 7.49
CA PRO A 31 5.35 -6.95 6.14
C PRO A 31 5.70 -8.41 5.83
N GLY A 32 6.32 -9.14 6.77
CA GLY A 32 6.66 -10.54 6.56
C GLY A 32 5.43 -11.45 6.39
N TYR A 33 4.31 -11.12 7.05
CA TYR A 33 3.04 -11.80 6.85
C TYR A 33 2.42 -11.45 5.49
N TYR A 34 2.57 -10.20 5.04
CA TYR A 34 2.06 -9.75 3.75
C TYR A 34 2.73 -10.48 2.59
N ASP A 35 4.06 -10.64 2.65
CA ASP A 35 4.82 -11.38 1.64
C ASP A 35 4.40 -12.85 1.59
N ALA A 36 4.16 -13.47 2.75
CA ALA A 36 3.69 -14.86 2.84
C ALA A 36 2.27 -15.02 2.25
N ILE A 37 1.36 -14.07 2.55
CA ILE A 37 0.00 -14.06 1.99
C ILE A 37 0.02 -13.80 0.49
N ALA A 38 0.87 -12.88 0.01
CA ALA A 38 0.98 -12.55 -1.40
C ALA A 38 1.59 -13.67 -2.25
N SER A 39 2.34 -14.58 -1.62
CA SER A 39 2.94 -15.76 -2.25
C SER A 39 1.95 -16.92 -2.44
N ASP A 40 0.82 -16.91 -1.73
CA ASP A 40 -0.22 -17.95 -1.80
C ASP A 40 -1.43 -17.41 -2.60
N PRO A 41 -1.78 -18.02 -3.76
CA PRO A 41 -2.88 -17.54 -4.59
C PRO A 41 -4.25 -17.53 -3.89
N GLU A 42 -4.54 -18.52 -3.04
CA GLU A 42 -5.83 -18.61 -2.34
C GLU A 42 -5.92 -17.55 -1.24
N LEU A 43 -4.87 -17.42 -0.41
CA LEU A 43 -4.82 -16.42 0.64
C LEU A 43 -4.80 -15.00 0.07
N SER A 44 -4.09 -14.77 -1.04
CA SER A 44 -4.06 -13.46 -1.70
C SER A 44 -5.44 -13.03 -2.22
N ALA A 45 -6.25 -13.96 -2.75
CA ALA A 45 -7.59 -13.65 -3.20
C ALA A 45 -8.54 -13.30 -2.04
N ILE A 46 -8.44 -14.05 -0.93
CA ILE A 46 -9.19 -13.76 0.30
C ILE A 46 -8.79 -12.40 0.87
N ALA A 47 -7.49 -12.14 0.96
CA ALA A 47 -6.94 -10.90 1.46
C ALA A 47 -7.38 -9.68 0.62
N LEU A 48 -7.34 -9.78 -0.71
CA LEU A 48 -7.82 -8.74 -1.62
C LEU A 48 -9.29 -8.43 -1.40
N THR A 49 -10.13 -9.46 -1.40
CA THR A 49 -11.58 -9.29 -1.21
C THR A 49 -11.89 -8.58 0.11
N LYS A 50 -11.19 -8.96 1.18
CA LYS A 50 -11.35 -8.34 2.50
C LYS A 50 -10.85 -6.90 2.54
N CYS A 51 -9.70 -6.63 1.95
CA CYS A 51 -9.14 -5.28 1.87
C CYS A 51 -10.01 -4.36 1.00
N ASP A 52 -10.57 -4.86 -0.10
CA ASP A 52 -11.46 -4.09 -0.97
C ASP A 52 -12.76 -3.71 -0.25
N ALA A 53 -13.34 -4.62 0.54
CA ALA A 53 -14.50 -4.29 1.37
C ALA A 53 -14.18 -3.17 2.38
N VAL A 54 -13.04 -3.25 3.06
CA VAL A 54 -12.58 -2.21 4.00
C VAL A 54 -12.35 -0.87 3.29
N LEU A 55 -11.77 -0.90 2.08
CA LEU A 55 -11.48 0.30 1.30
C LEU A 55 -12.73 0.93 0.67
N GLN A 56 -13.81 0.16 0.49
CA GLN A 56 -15.11 0.68 0.09
C GLN A 56 -15.86 1.34 1.27
N GLU A 57 -15.66 0.83 2.49
CA GLU A 57 -16.33 1.29 3.71
C GLU A 57 -15.41 2.11 4.63
N LEU A 58 -14.62 3.04 4.06
CA LEU A 58 -13.60 3.82 4.79
C LEU A 58 -14.13 4.48 6.08
N ALA A 59 -15.38 4.95 6.09
CA ALA A 59 -15.99 5.63 7.22
C ALA A 59 -16.28 4.70 8.43
N HIS A 60 -16.36 3.38 8.22
CA HIS A 60 -16.66 2.39 9.26
C HIS A 60 -15.40 1.76 9.87
N HIS A 61 -14.21 2.09 9.35
CA HIS A 61 -12.95 1.51 9.78
C HIS A 61 -12.00 2.55 10.34
N SER A 62 -11.12 2.11 11.25
CA SER A 62 -10.06 2.99 11.75
C SER A 62 -9.04 3.31 10.65
N PRO A 63 -8.40 4.51 10.69
CA PRO A 63 -7.37 4.87 9.72
C PRO A 63 -6.20 3.88 9.63
N GLU A 64 -5.86 3.24 10.75
CA GLU A 64 -4.82 2.20 10.80
C GLU A 64 -5.22 0.95 9.99
N ILE A 65 -6.47 0.50 10.12
CA ILE A 65 -6.97 -0.67 9.38
C ILE A 65 -6.97 -0.37 7.88
N VAL A 66 -7.41 0.83 7.49
CA VAL A 66 -7.36 1.30 6.10
C VAL A 66 -5.92 1.31 5.57
N ALA A 67 -4.97 1.85 6.33
CA ALA A 67 -3.56 1.89 5.95
C ALA A 67 -2.96 0.49 5.77
N ARG A 68 -3.29 -0.45 6.67
CA ARG A 68 -2.87 -1.85 6.60
C ARG A 68 -3.44 -2.58 5.39
N CYS A 69 -4.74 -2.41 5.12
CA CYS A 69 -5.40 -2.97 3.94
C CYS A 69 -4.81 -2.42 2.65
N SER A 70 -4.54 -1.11 2.59
CA SER A 70 -3.86 -0.48 1.45
C SER A 70 -2.45 -1.07 1.23
N SER A 71 -1.67 -1.21 2.30
CA SER A 71 -0.30 -1.77 2.23
C SER A 71 -0.31 -3.23 1.77
N LEU A 72 -1.18 -4.07 2.34
CA LEU A 72 -1.30 -5.48 1.95
C LEU A 72 -1.72 -5.62 0.48
N ARG A 73 -2.68 -4.80 0.04
CA ARG A 73 -3.11 -4.77 -1.37
C ARG A 73 -1.95 -4.41 -2.31
N GLN A 74 -1.14 -3.41 -1.97
CA GLN A 74 0.04 -3.04 -2.76
C GLN A 74 1.04 -4.18 -2.88
N VAL A 75 1.30 -4.92 -1.78
CA VAL A 75 2.21 -6.07 -1.80
C VAL A 75 1.68 -7.18 -2.72
N ILE A 76 0.38 -7.48 -2.66
CA ILE A 76 -0.26 -8.48 -3.54
C ILE A 76 -0.26 -8.05 -5.01
N GLU A 77 -0.46 -6.76 -5.30
CA GLU A 77 -0.41 -6.24 -6.67
C GLU A 77 1.03 -6.25 -7.22
N ALA A 78 2.02 -5.90 -6.40
CA ALA A 78 3.43 -5.94 -6.76
C ALA A 78 3.96 -7.36 -7.00
N SER A 79 3.43 -8.37 -6.30
CA SER A 79 3.81 -9.77 -6.57
C SER A 79 3.28 -10.27 -7.92
N LYS A 80 2.14 -9.74 -8.38
CA LYS A 80 1.54 -10.06 -9.70
C LYS A 80 2.24 -9.35 -10.86
N GLN A 81 2.76 -8.14 -10.62
CA GLN A 81 3.55 -7.39 -11.57
C GLN A 81 4.97 -7.24 -11.00
N PRO A 82 5.86 -8.24 -11.18
CA PRO A 82 7.25 -8.09 -10.80
C PRO A 82 7.84 -6.95 -11.62
N ASN A 83 7.79 -5.76 -11.04
CA ASN A 83 8.22 -4.55 -11.67
C ASN A 83 9.75 -4.63 -11.78
N ASN A 84 10.25 -4.65 -13.01
CA ASN A 84 11.65 -4.37 -13.34
C ASN A 84 11.97 -2.88 -13.04
N LEU A 85 11.68 -2.42 -11.83
CA LEU A 85 12.04 -1.09 -11.38
C LEU A 85 13.51 -1.15 -10.94
N ILE A 86 14.38 -0.54 -11.74
CA ILE A 86 15.71 -0.13 -11.31
C ILE A 86 15.49 0.83 -10.14
N GLN A 87 15.67 0.33 -8.91
CA GLN A 87 15.80 1.19 -7.74
C GLN A 87 17.14 1.91 -7.85
N GLU A 88 17.14 3.16 -8.31
CA GLU A 88 18.27 4.04 -8.06
C GLU A 88 18.41 4.19 -6.55
N GLN A 89 19.43 3.51 -6.00
CA GLN A 89 19.90 3.79 -4.65
C GLN A 89 20.36 5.24 -4.63
N VAL A 90 19.54 6.13 -4.09
CA VAL A 90 19.97 7.48 -3.73
C VAL A 90 20.96 7.32 -2.58
N ASP A 91 22.24 7.23 -2.92
CA ASP A 91 23.32 7.31 -1.94
C ASP A 91 23.35 8.74 -1.39
N LEU A 92 22.70 8.95 -0.24
CA LEU A 92 22.63 10.24 0.47
C LEU A 92 23.98 10.66 1.10
N LYS A 93 25.12 10.19 0.59
CA LYS A 93 26.46 10.50 1.13
C LYS A 93 27.23 11.59 0.41
N SER A 94 26.63 12.35 -0.51
CA SER A 94 27.33 13.48 -1.11
C SER A 94 26.42 14.66 -1.42
N ILE A 95 25.77 15.21 -0.39
CA ILE A 95 25.23 16.59 -0.46
C ILE A 95 26.25 17.52 0.21
N SER A 96 27.36 17.74 -0.48
CA SER A 96 28.21 18.92 -0.32
C SER A 96 29.11 18.96 -1.53
N ASP A 97 28.60 19.50 -2.63
CA ASP A 97 29.27 20.62 -3.30
C ASP A 97 28.54 21.03 -4.59
N MET A 98 28.15 22.30 -4.61
CA MET A 98 27.99 23.18 -5.78
C MET A 98 26.74 23.02 -6.70
N PRO A 99 26.42 24.03 -7.52
CA PRO A 99 26.05 25.40 -7.14
C PRO A 99 24.72 25.84 -7.81
N PHE A 100 24.05 26.83 -7.22
CA PHE A 100 23.00 27.71 -7.76
C PHE A 100 22.43 27.39 -9.17
N LEU A 101 21.21 26.85 -9.24
CA LEU A 101 20.35 26.94 -10.42
C LEU A 101 19.28 28.01 -10.17
N SER A 102 19.25 28.98 -11.07
CA SER A 102 18.44 30.20 -11.05
C SER A 102 16.92 29.97 -10.94
N PRO A 103 16.12 30.93 -10.44
CA PRO A 103 14.67 30.78 -10.20
C PRO A 103 13.80 30.52 -11.43
N GLN A 104 14.37 30.47 -12.63
CA GLN A 104 13.66 30.38 -13.91
C GLN A 104 13.41 28.93 -14.39
N GLN A 105 13.89 27.91 -13.67
CA GLN A 105 13.67 26.49 -14.05
C GLN A 105 12.55 25.78 -13.25
N HIS A 106 11.80 26.48 -12.40
CA HIS A 106 10.74 25.88 -11.56
C HIS A 106 9.34 25.80 -12.18
N MET A 107 9.16 26.02 -13.48
CA MET A 107 7.83 25.96 -14.11
C MET A 107 7.83 25.17 -15.43
N ALA A 108 8.18 23.88 -15.38
CA ALA A 108 8.09 23.05 -16.59
C ALA A 108 7.45 21.66 -16.40
N ASN A 109 6.91 21.31 -15.23
CA ASN A 109 6.15 20.06 -15.06
C ASN A 109 4.99 20.21 -14.03
N LEU A 110 4.17 21.26 -14.21
CA LEU A 110 2.81 21.27 -13.68
C LEU A 110 1.90 20.75 -14.81
N ILE A 111 1.53 19.47 -14.75
CA ILE A 111 0.32 19.02 -15.45
C ILE A 111 -0.83 19.36 -14.50
N ILE A 112 -1.54 20.44 -14.81
CA ILE A 112 -2.83 20.80 -14.21
C ILE A 112 -3.87 20.11 -15.07
N GLU A 113 -4.60 19.14 -14.52
CA GLU A 113 -5.88 18.72 -15.11
C GLU A 113 -6.95 19.68 -14.61
N GLU A 114 -7.47 20.51 -15.53
CA GLU A 114 -8.66 21.33 -15.32
C GLU A 114 -9.88 20.40 -15.31
N ILE A 115 -10.62 20.37 -14.20
CA ILE A 115 -11.94 19.73 -14.13
C ILE A 115 -12.96 20.79 -14.56
N ASP A 116 -13.48 20.68 -15.78
CA ASP A 116 -14.65 21.45 -16.22
C ASP A 116 -15.90 20.96 -15.45
N LEU A 117 -16.35 21.75 -14.48
CA LEU A 117 -17.67 21.60 -13.88
C LEU A 117 -18.70 22.15 -14.88
N VAL A 118 -19.27 21.27 -15.69
CA VAL A 118 -20.47 21.59 -16.46
C VAL A 118 -21.66 21.57 -15.51
N ASP A 119 -22.06 22.76 -15.07
CA ASP A 119 -23.39 23.06 -14.55
C ASP A 119 -24.44 22.65 -15.60
N TYR A 120 -25.41 21.82 -15.23
CA TYR A 120 -26.76 21.97 -15.77
C TYR A 120 -27.80 21.61 -14.72
N VAL A 121 -28.43 22.66 -14.23
CA VAL A 121 -29.68 22.72 -13.49
C VAL A 121 -30.83 22.41 -14.48
N ASP A 122 -31.82 21.63 -14.03
CA ASP A 122 -33.22 21.78 -14.46
C ASP A 122 -34.10 21.72 -13.20
#